data_AF-A0A062VP68-F1
#
_entry.id   AF-A0A062VP68-F1
#
_cell.length_a   1.000
_cell.length_b   1.000
_cell.length_c   1.000
_cell.angle_alpha   90.00
_cell.angle_beta   90.00
_cell.angle_gamma   90.00
#
_symmetry.space_group_name_H-M   'P 1'
#
loop_
_entity.id
_entity.type
_entity.pdbx_description
1 polymer ?
#
loop_
_entity_poly.entity_id
_entity_poly.type
_entity_poly.pdbx_seq_one_letter_code
_entity_poly.pdbx_strand_id
1 'polypeptide(L)'
;MVDELPDTGEVDAGEAAEDEFDESYDPDTDAPAADDDAAGPPGPVNWNLLNADAAEEEWLALNEWVHWLRHTYGLPVAVVPPFWHRHPALVWELSALHIHWLCAIHPEAKGSAMLVWHRDFTEAQERLRHWTAACGTRLTTDRPTRRIAWPGEPDTDPIEDIVIPNREEDFVEYMHADVEARRRAEDQFIAGLVLSTGEVP
;
A
#
# COMPACT_ATOMS: atom_id res chain seq x y z
N MET A 1 -64.60 -47.53 -12.38
CA MET A 1 -64.82 -48.86 -12.98
C MET A 1 -64.25 -48.77 -14.40
N VAL A 2 -63.12 -49.34 -14.79
CA VAL A 2 -62.21 -50.43 -14.33
C VAL A 2 -60.87 -50.11 -15.04
N ASP A 3 -59.74 -49.93 -14.32
CA ASP A 3 -58.63 -50.91 -14.14
C ASP A 3 -57.79 -51.10 -15.43
N GLU A 4 -56.67 -50.38 -15.60
CA GLU A 4 -55.25 -50.75 -15.34
C GLU A 4 -54.63 -51.63 -16.44
N LEU A 5 -53.46 -51.22 -16.95
CA LEU A 5 -52.33 -52.07 -17.38
C LEU A 5 -51.06 -51.19 -17.52
N PRO A 6 -49.93 -51.53 -16.88
CA PRO A 6 -48.61 -50.97 -17.17
C PRO A 6 -47.84 -51.86 -18.16
N ASP A 7 -46.94 -51.28 -18.97
CA ASP A 7 -45.95 -52.06 -19.73
C ASP A 7 -44.59 -51.35 -19.71
N THR A 8 -43.72 -51.85 -18.83
CA THR A 8 -42.29 -51.58 -18.79
C THR A 8 -41.58 -52.68 -19.56
N GLY A 9 -41.19 -52.40 -20.80
CA GLY A 9 -40.34 -53.26 -21.62
C GLY A 9 -38.88 -52.84 -21.51
N GLU A 10 -38.07 -53.69 -20.89
CA GLU A 10 -36.60 -53.71 -20.98
C GLU A 10 -36.16 -53.97 -22.44
N VAL A 11 -35.14 -53.23 -22.91
CA VAL A 11 -34.28 -53.65 -24.01
C VAL A 11 -32.81 -53.46 -23.61
N ASP A 12 -32.25 -54.59 -23.18
CA ASP A 12 -30.97 -55.22 -23.50
C ASP A 12 -29.73 -54.41 -23.89
N ALA A 13 -28.61 -54.93 -23.38
CA ALA A 13 -27.25 -54.46 -23.46
C ALA A 13 -26.54 -54.85 -24.78
N GLY A 14 -25.76 -53.91 -25.30
CA GLY A 14 -24.76 -54.06 -26.35
C GLY A 14 -24.29 -52.65 -26.68
N GLU A 15 -23.03 -52.27 -26.68
CA GLU A 15 -21.84 -52.95 -27.15
C GLU A 15 -20.66 -52.08 -26.71
N ALA A 16 -19.53 -52.69 -26.35
CA ALA A 16 -18.31 -51.96 -26.03
C ALA A 16 -17.78 -51.22 -27.26
N ALA A 17 -17.55 -49.92 -27.14
CA ALA A 17 -16.68 -49.18 -28.04
C ALA A 17 -15.63 -48.47 -27.17
N GLU A 18 -14.45 -49.07 -27.18
CA GLU A 18 -13.20 -48.56 -26.64
C GLU A 18 -12.74 -47.33 -27.45
N ASP A 19 -12.04 -46.43 -26.76
CA ASP A 19 -11.05 -45.48 -27.28
C ASP A 19 -11.38 -44.62 -28.50
N GLU A 20 -11.69 -43.34 -28.25
CA GLU A 20 -11.13 -42.24 -29.02
C GLU A 20 -10.71 -41.12 -28.04
N PHE A 21 -9.53 -41.30 -27.48
CA PHE A 21 -8.71 -40.23 -26.92
C PHE A 21 -8.32 -39.32 -28.09
N ASP A 22 -9.04 -38.20 -28.28
CA ASP A 22 -8.66 -37.17 -29.26
C ASP A 22 -7.39 -36.47 -28.76
N GLU A 23 -6.29 -37.12 -29.10
CA GLU A 23 -4.92 -36.70 -28.93
C GLU A 23 -4.60 -35.59 -29.95
N SER A 24 -5.06 -34.38 -29.63
CA SER A 24 -4.55 -33.15 -30.24
C SER A 24 -4.37 -32.03 -29.21
N TYR A 25 -3.80 -32.37 -28.06
CA TYR A 25 -3.10 -31.39 -27.23
C TYR A 25 -1.68 -31.26 -27.77
N ASP A 26 -1.46 -30.24 -28.61
CA ASP A 26 -0.13 -29.82 -29.04
C ASP A 26 0.51 -29.00 -27.90
N PRO A 27 1.52 -29.53 -27.17
CA PRO A 27 2.14 -28.83 -26.06
C PRO A 27 3.06 -27.68 -26.51
N ASP A 28 3.29 -27.49 -27.82
CA ASP A 28 4.27 -26.54 -28.34
C ASP A 28 3.64 -25.26 -28.93
N THR A 29 2.42 -24.90 -28.51
CA THR A 29 1.99 -23.49 -28.67
C THR A 29 2.70 -22.66 -27.61
N ASP A 30 3.97 -22.38 -27.88
CA ASP A 30 4.80 -21.34 -27.26
C ASP A 30 4.19 -19.99 -27.66
N ALA A 31 2.97 -19.74 -27.16
CA ALA A 31 2.45 -18.40 -27.05
C ALA A 31 3.47 -17.68 -26.17
N PRO A 32 4.14 -16.61 -26.66
CA PRO A 32 4.97 -15.83 -25.78
C PRO A 32 4.04 -15.44 -24.64
N ALA A 33 4.37 -15.88 -23.43
CA ALA A 33 3.71 -15.43 -22.23
C ALA A 33 3.65 -13.91 -22.40
N ALA A 34 2.45 -13.41 -22.69
CA ALA A 34 2.19 -12.01 -22.46
C ALA A 34 2.64 -11.86 -21.02
N ASP A 35 3.66 -11.03 -20.79
CA ASP A 35 3.91 -10.49 -19.46
C ASP A 35 2.56 -9.94 -19.05
N ASP A 36 1.84 -10.74 -18.26
CA ASP A 36 0.60 -10.37 -17.65
C ASP A 36 1.09 -9.41 -16.57
N ASP A 37 1.29 -8.16 -16.97
CA ASP A 37 1.41 -6.96 -16.14
C ASP A 37 0.12 -6.76 -15.31
N ALA A 38 -0.56 -7.85 -14.94
CA ALA A 38 -1.42 -7.91 -13.78
C ALA A 38 -0.51 -7.77 -12.55
N ALA A 39 -0.06 -6.54 -12.31
CA ALA A 39 0.50 -6.13 -11.05
C ALA A 39 -0.46 -6.64 -9.96
N GLY A 40 -0.01 -7.63 -9.20
CA GLY A 40 -0.80 -8.20 -8.12
C GLY A 40 -1.28 -7.10 -7.15
N PRO A 41 -2.22 -7.43 -6.25
CA PRO A 41 -2.72 -6.45 -5.28
C PRO A 41 -1.57 -5.71 -4.60
N PRO A 42 -1.64 -4.37 -4.47
CA PRO A 42 -0.54 -3.59 -3.94
C PRO A 42 -0.14 -4.12 -2.56
N GLY A 43 1.16 -4.40 -2.40
CA GLY A 43 1.72 -4.91 -1.16
C GLY A 43 1.79 -3.83 -0.07
N PRO A 44 2.03 -4.22 1.20
CA PRO A 44 2.26 -3.26 2.28
C PRO A 44 3.53 -2.43 2.02
N VAL A 45 3.42 -1.10 2.13
CA VAL A 45 4.57 -0.19 2.01
C VAL A 45 5.37 -0.22 3.30
N ASN A 46 6.64 -0.62 3.20
CA ASN A 46 7.59 -0.56 4.31
C ASN A 46 8.63 0.55 4.07
N TRP A 47 8.37 1.74 4.60
CA TRP A 47 9.22 2.93 4.47
C TRP A 47 10.69 2.73 4.89
N ASN A 48 10.99 1.76 5.76
CA ASN A 48 12.35 1.48 6.19
C ASN A 48 13.18 0.69 5.16
N LEU A 49 12.52 0.02 4.22
CA LEU A 49 13.15 -0.86 3.24
C LEU A 49 13.12 -0.31 1.81
N LEU A 50 12.46 0.82 1.59
CA LEU A 50 12.42 1.46 0.27
C LEU A 50 13.81 1.98 -0.11
N ASN A 51 14.22 1.64 -1.33
CA ASN A 51 15.32 2.32 -2.00
C ASN A 51 14.91 3.76 -2.37
N ALA A 52 15.86 4.56 -2.85
CA ALA A 52 15.62 5.95 -3.17
C ALA A 52 14.48 6.18 -4.17
N ASP A 53 14.47 5.44 -5.29
CA ASP A 53 13.51 5.66 -6.37
C ASP A 53 12.11 5.18 -5.95
N ALA A 54 12.01 4.03 -5.30
CA ALA A 54 10.75 3.54 -4.73
C ALA A 54 10.21 4.47 -3.64
N ALA A 55 11.08 5.07 -2.82
CA ALA A 55 10.65 6.06 -1.83
C ALA A 55 10.08 7.33 -2.48
N GLU A 56 10.69 7.79 -3.57
CA GLU A 56 10.20 8.95 -4.34
C GLU A 56 8.79 8.67 -4.91
N GLU A 57 8.60 7.51 -5.54
CA GLU A 57 7.30 7.09 -6.08
C GLU A 57 6.22 7.01 -5.00
N GLU A 58 6.53 6.34 -3.89
CA GLU A 58 5.59 6.17 -2.77
C GLU A 58 5.25 7.50 -2.09
N TRP A 59 6.22 8.41 -1.94
CA TRP A 59 5.95 9.75 -1.40
C TRP A 59 4.98 10.54 -2.28
N LEU A 60 5.21 10.54 -3.59
CA LEU A 60 4.36 11.25 -4.55
C LEU A 60 2.94 10.66 -4.60
N ALA A 61 2.84 9.33 -4.71
CA ALA A 61 1.56 8.63 -4.73
C ALA A 61 0.76 8.89 -3.45
N LEU A 62 1.42 8.83 -2.28
CA LEU A 62 0.77 9.10 -1.01
C LEU A 62 0.34 10.57 -0.88
N ASN A 63 1.16 11.54 -1.31
CA ASN A 63 0.79 12.96 -1.23
C ASN A 63 -0.41 13.29 -2.11
N GLU A 64 -0.44 12.78 -3.34
CA GLU A 64 -1.58 12.94 -4.24
C GLU A 64 -2.85 12.33 -3.62
N TRP A 65 -2.75 11.11 -3.10
CA TRP A 65 -3.88 10.42 -2.48
C TRP A 65 -4.38 11.13 -1.22
N VAL A 66 -3.48 11.64 -0.36
CA VAL A 66 -3.85 12.41 0.84
C VAL A 66 -4.54 13.73 0.45
N HIS A 67 -4.08 14.39 -0.62
CA HIS A 67 -4.76 15.55 -1.19
C HIS A 67 -6.18 15.17 -1.63
N TRP A 68 -6.34 14.11 -2.42
CA TRP A 68 -7.66 13.62 -2.83
C TRP A 68 -8.56 13.29 -1.63
N LEU A 69 -8.05 12.55 -0.65
CA LEU A 69 -8.80 12.11 0.54
C LEU A 69 -9.32 13.31 1.34
N ARG A 70 -8.45 14.28 1.62
CA ARG A 70 -8.82 15.49 2.36
C ARG A 70 -9.94 16.26 1.67
N HIS A 71 -9.81 16.47 0.35
CA HIS A 71 -10.79 17.26 -0.41
C HIS A 71 -12.11 16.51 -0.60
N THR A 72 -12.05 15.21 -0.85
CA THR A 72 -13.23 14.36 -1.10
C THR A 72 -14.09 14.22 0.16
N TYR A 73 -13.46 14.01 1.33
CA TYR A 73 -14.16 13.79 2.60
C TYR A 73 -14.25 15.04 3.48
N GLY A 74 -13.73 16.19 3.03
CA GLY A 74 -13.75 17.45 3.79
C GLY A 74 -13.03 17.36 5.13
N LEU A 75 -11.89 16.66 5.18
CA LEU A 75 -11.22 16.35 6.44
C LEU A 75 -10.65 17.60 7.12
N PRO A 76 -10.92 17.82 8.41
CA PRO A 76 -10.35 18.93 9.14
C PRO A 76 -8.87 18.68 9.45
N VAL A 77 -8.14 19.75 9.76
CA VAL A 77 -6.72 19.71 10.20
C VAL A 77 -6.50 18.74 11.36
N ALA A 78 -7.50 18.57 12.23
CA ALA A 78 -7.43 17.65 13.36
C ALA A 78 -7.36 16.17 12.96
N VAL A 79 -7.73 15.80 11.73
CA VAL A 79 -7.59 14.42 11.20
C VAL A 79 -6.32 14.32 10.37
N VAL A 80 -6.17 15.19 9.37
CA VAL A 80 -4.98 15.22 8.52
C VAL A 80 -4.38 16.63 8.58
N PRO A 81 -3.29 16.83 9.35
CA PRO A 81 -2.67 18.14 9.48
C PRO A 81 -1.84 18.50 8.24
N PRO A 82 -1.47 19.79 8.05
CA PRO A 82 -0.67 20.21 6.91
C PRO A 82 0.68 19.48 6.81
N PHE A 83 1.41 19.34 7.92
CA PHE A 83 2.72 18.68 8.01
C PHE A 83 2.64 17.19 8.35
N TRP A 84 1.61 16.48 7.88
CA TRP A 84 1.45 15.04 8.14
C TRP A 84 2.69 14.20 7.75
N HIS A 85 3.40 14.59 6.69
CA HIS A 85 4.59 13.91 6.17
C HIS A 85 5.79 13.98 7.12
N ARG A 86 5.81 14.94 8.05
CA ARG A 86 6.87 15.06 9.08
C ARG A 86 6.63 14.17 10.30
N HIS A 87 5.48 13.50 10.38
CA HIS A 87 5.12 12.66 11.52
C HIS A 87 5.03 11.19 11.10
N PRO A 88 6.00 10.34 11.49
CA PRO A 88 6.04 8.95 11.06
C PRO A 88 4.75 8.18 11.36
N ALA A 89 4.12 8.41 12.52
CA ALA A 89 2.85 7.75 12.88
C ALA A 89 1.71 8.06 11.88
N LEU A 90 1.64 9.30 11.37
CA LEU A 90 0.68 9.67 10.34
C LEU A 90 1.04 9.05 8.99
N VAL A 91 2.33 9.06 8.61
CA VAL A 91 2.81 8.44 7.37
C VAL A 91 2.44 6.96 7.32
N TRP A 92 2.72 6.21 8.39
CA TRP A 92 2.39 4.78 8.48
C TRP A 92 0.88 4.50 8.38
N GLU A 93 0.06 5.23 9.14
CA GLU A 93 -1.40 5.04 9.12
C GLU A 93 -2.01 5.41 7.76
N LEU A 94 -1.57 6.53 7.17
CA LEU A 94 -2.05 6.99 5.86
C LEU A 94 -1.62 6.04 4.73
N SER A 95 -0.40 5.50 4.79
CA SER A 95 0.08 4.50 3.81
C SER A 95 -0.76 3.24 3.86
N ALA A 96 -1.07 2.73 5.06
CA ALA A 96 -1.92 1.56 5.22
C ALA A 96 -3.34 1.79 4.68
N LEU A 97 -3.92 2.97 4.95
CA LEU A 97 -5.22 3.34 4.40
C LEU A 97 -5.22 3.47 2.87
N HIS A 98 -4.13 3.98 2.29
CA HIS A 98 -3.98 4.11 0.84
C HIS A 98 -3.97 2.73 0.17
N ILE A 99 -3.19 1.79 0.70
CA ILE A 99 -3.13 0.42 0.18
C ILE A 99 -4.49 -0.28 0.30
N HIS A 100 -5.17 -0.13 1.44
CA HIS A 100 -6.51 -0.67 1.61
C HIS A 100 -7.50 -0.07 0.60
N TRP A 101 -7.38 1.24 0.32
CA TRP A 101 -8.18 1.91 -0.69
C TRP A 101 -7.95 1.32 -2.09
N LEU A 102 -6.68 1.17 -2.50
CA LEU A 102 -6.31 0.57 -3.79
C LEU A 102 -6.85 -0.85 -3.94
N CYS A 103 -6.72 -1.68 -2.90
CA CYS A 103 -7.29 -3.02 -2.87
C CYS A 103 -8.82 -3.01 -2.96
N ALA A 104 -9.49 -2.02 -2.36
CA ALA A 104 -10.95 -1.93 -2.34
C ALA A 104 -11.55 -1.48 -3.67
N ILE A 105 -10.81 -0.70 -4.48
CA ILE A 105 -11.23 -0.25 -5.82
C ILE A 105 -10.75 -1.18 -6.95
N HIS A 106 -9.97 -2.22 -6.64
CA HIS A 106 -9.44 -3.15 -7.64
C HIS A 106 -10.57 -3.80 -8.45
N PRO A 107 -10.43 -4.01 -9.78
CA PRO A 107 -11.49 -4.58 -10.62
C PRO A 107 -12.00 -5.96 -10.16
N GLU A 108 -11.10 -6.75 -9.56
CA GLU A 108 -11.42 -8.09 -9.04
C GLU A 108 -11.89 -8.08 -7.58
N ALA A 109 -11.96 -6.90 -6.94
CA ALA A 109 -12.43 -6.80 -5.57
C ALA A 109 -13.92 -7.16 -5.46
N LYS A 110 -14.30 -7.71 -4.31
CA LYS A 110 -15.72 -7.93 -3.99
C LYS A 110 -16.45 -6.59 -4.01
N GLY A 111 -17.68 -6.55 -4.52
CA GLY A 111 -18.48 -5.31 -4.55
C GLY A 111 -18.73 -4.68 -3.17
N SER A 112 -18.54 -5.43 -2.08
CA SER A 112 -18.62 -4.93 -0.70
C SER A 112 -17.31 -4.29 -0.18
N ALA A 113 -16.20 -4.38 -0.90
CA ALA A 113 -14.87 -3.99 -0.41
C ALA A 113 -14.81 -2.50 -0.03
N MET A 114 -15.38 -1.62 -0.86
CA MET A 114 -15.46 -0.19 -0.56
C MET A 114 -16.27 0.11 0.71
N LEU A 115 -17.31 -0.67 1.02
CA LEU A 115 -18.06 -0.51 2.26
C LEU A 115 -17.24 -0.93 3.49
N VAL A 116 -16.40 -1.96 3.35
CA VAL A 116 -15.45 -2.38 4.40
C VAL A 116 -14.40 -1.29 4.61
N TRP A 117 -13.81 -0.77 3.53
CA TRP A 117 -12.85 0.33 3.61
C TRP A 117 -13.39 1.55 4.36
N HIS A 118 -14.63 1.97 4.12
CA HIS A 118 -15.24 3.10 4.83
C HIS A 118 -15.42 2.86 6.34
N ARG A 119 -15.66 1.60 6.75
CA ARG A 119 -15.74 1.23 8.16
C ARG A 119 -14.38 1.39 8.82
N ASP A 120 -13.35 0.82 8.20
CA ASP A 120 -11.98 0.86 8.73
C ASP A 120 -11.42 2.28 8.70
N PHE A 121 -11.78 3.08 7.69
CA PHE A 121 -11.47 4.50 7.60
C PHE A 121 -12.08 5.30 8.76
N THR A 122 -13.28 4.93 9.23
CA THR A 122 -13.90 5.59 10.39
C THR A 122 -13.06 5.37 11.66
N GLU A 123 -12.60 4.13 11.88
CA GLU A 123 -11.73 3.82 13.02
C GLU A 123 -10.34 4.48 12.88
N ALA A 124 -9.80 4.54 11.66
CA ALA A 124 -8.52 5.18 11.40
C ALA A 124 -8.56 6.69 11.64
N GLN A 125 -9.68 7.36 11.37
CA GLN A 125 -9.84 8.78 11.70
C GLN A 125 -9.66 9.07 13.20
N GLU A 126 -10.07 8.16 14.08
CA GLU A 126 -9.85 8.32 15.53
C GLU A 126 -8.36 8.24 15.89
N ARG A 127 -7.63 7.28 15.28
CA ARG A 127 -6.17 7.16 15.44
C ARG A 127 -5.42 8.36 14.87
N LEU A 128 -5.79 8.82 13.68
CA LEU A 128 -5.22 10.01 13.05
C LEU A 128 -5.41 11.27 13.93
N ARG A 129 -6.59 11.43 14.54
CA ARG A 129 -6.83 12.51 15.52
C ARG A 129 -5.94 12.40 16.75
N HIS A 130 -5.76 11.18 17.26
CA HIS A 130 -4.87 10.93 18.39
C HIS A 130 -3.42 11.32 18.05
N TRP A 131 -2.91 10.88 16.89
CA TRP A 131 -1.55 11.23 16.44
C TRP A 131 -1.37 12.72 16.20
N THR A 132 -2.34 13.36 15.56
CA THR A 132 -2.31 14.81 15.32
C THR A 132 -2.30 15.60 16.62
N ALA A 133 -3.11 15.18 17.61
CA ALA A 133 -3.11 15.81 18.93
C ALA A 133 -1.77 15.62 19.68
N ALA A 134 -1.14 14.46 19.55
CA ALA A 134 0.16 14.17 20.14
C ALA A 134 1.30 14.98 19.50
N CYS A 135 1.24 15.20 18.18
CA CYS A 135 2.21 16.03 17.46
C CYS A 135 1.93 17.53 17.63
N GLY A 136 0.70 17.93 17.98
CA GLY A 136 0.38 19.33 18.24
C GLY A 136 0.32 20.22 16.99
N THR A 137 0.35 19.63 15.80
CA THR A 137 0.24 20.34 14.52
C THR A 137 -1.08 21.09 14.42
N ARG A 138 -1.00 22.33 13.96
CA ARG A 138 -2.12 23.25 13.70
C ARG A 138 -2.09 23.67 12.23
N LEU A 139 -3.00 24.57 11.85
CA LEU A 139 -3.11 25.03 10.47
C LEU A 139 -1.83 25.72 9.96
N THR A 140 -1.14 26.49 10.81
CA THR A 140 0.01 27.33 10.42
C THR A 140 1.27 27.05 11.23
N THR A 141 1.22 26.12 12.19
CA THR A 141 2.35 25.78 13.06
C THR A 141 2.40 24.29 13.29
N ASP A 142 3.59 23.75 13.46
CA ASP A 142 3.83 22.34 13.78
C ASP A 142 4.72 22.19 15.01
N ARG A 143 4.70 21.01 15.63
CA ARG A 143 5.72 20.59 16.59
C ARG A 143 6.22 19.19 16.19
N PRO A 144 7.55 18.98 16.12
CA PRO A 144 8.11 17.66 15.89
C PRO A 144 7.57 16.61 16.87
N THR A 145 7.42 15.37 16.39
CA THR A 145 6.95 14.26 17.22
C THR A 145 7.84 14.08 18.43
N ARG A 146 7.25 14.20 19.63
CA ARG A 146 7.97 14.08 20.89
C ARG A 146 8.52 12.67 21.09
N ARG A 147 9.83 12.56 21.28
CA ARG A 147 10.49 11.37 21.79
C ARG A 147 10.71 11.55 23.29
N ILE A 148 10.32 10.56 24.08
CA ILE A 148 10.56 10.57 25.53
C ILE A 148 11.89 9.84 25.74
N ALA A 149 12.87 10.50 26.36
CA ALA A 149 14.11 9.85 26.78
C ALA A 149 13.81 8.88 27.94
N TRP A 150 14.26 7.64 27.80
CA TRP A 150 14.13 6.63 28.86
C TRP A 150 15.34 6.70 29.81
N PRO A 151 15.25 6.13 31.03
CA PRO A 151 16.38 6.11 31.95
C PRO A 151 17.64 5.51 31.31
N GLY A 152 18.71 6.31 31.19
CA GLY A 152 19.97 5.91 30.56
C GLY A 152 20.16 6.42 29.13
N GLU A 153 19.13 7.01 28.52
CA GLU A 153 19.24 7.69 27.22
C GLU A 153 19.65 9.17 27.42
N PRO A 154 20.31 9.79 26.43
CA PRO A 154 20.55 11.22 26.45
C PRO A 154 19.20 11.98 26.44
N ASP A 155 19.17 13.12 27.13
CA ASP A 155 18.01 14.01 27.08
C ASP A 155 17.72 14.45 25.64
N THR A 156 16.44 14.54 25.31
CA THR A 156 16.00 15.05 24.00
C THR A 156 16.00 16.57 23.98
N ASP A 157 16.32 17.15 22.83
CA ASP A 157 16.25 18.60 22.62
C ASP A 157 14.85 19.16 22.92
N PRO A 158 14.77 20.44 23.34
CA PRO A 158 13.50 21.13 23.51
C PRO A 158 12.69 21.13 22.21
N ILE A 159 11.39 20.90 22.32
CA ILE A 159 10.47 20.93 21.18
C ILE A 159 9.98 22.36 20.99
N GLU A 160 10.33 22.95 19.84
CA GLU A 160 9.91 24.29 19.44
C GLU A 160 8.82 24.25 18.37
N ASP A 161 7.99 25.30 18.34
CA ASP A 161 6.95 25.46 17.33
C ASP A 161 7.59 25.91 16.01
N ILE A 162 7.33 25.16 14.94
CA ILE A 162 7.79 25.46 13.58
C ILE A 162 6.63 26.14 12.84
N VAL A 163 6.89 27.27 12.17
CA VAL A 163 5.88 27.90 11.31
C VAL A 163 5.79 27.14 9.99
N ILE A 164 4.57 26.99 9.48
CA ILE A 164 4.28 26.37 8.18
C ILE A 164 4.04 27.49 7.16
N PRO A 165 5.07 27.93 6.40
CA PRO A 165 4.90 28.99 5.41
C PRO A 165 4.18 28.48 4.16
N ASN A 166 4.62 27.32 3.66
CA ASN A 166 4.09 26.69 2.47
C ASN A 166 4.23 25.17 2.62
N ARG A 167 3.11 24.47 2.77
CA ARG A 167 3.09 23.01 2.93
C ARG A 167 3.66 22.29 1.71
N GLU A 168 3.36 22.74 0.50
CA GLU A 168 3.69 22.00 -0.71
C GLU A 168 5.19 22.06 -0.98
N GLU A 169 5.78 23.23 -0.80
CA GLU A 169 7.24 23.43 -0.88
C GLU A 169 7.97 22.62 0.21
N ASP A 170 7.46 22.65 1.44
CA ASP A 170 8.02 21.85 2.54
C ASP A 170 7.96 20.34 2.26
N PHE A 171 6.87 19.85 1.65
CA PHE A 171 6.75 18.45 1.26
C PHE A 171 7.81 18.06 0.22
N VAL A 172 7.98 18.89 -0.81
CA VAL A 172 8.98 18.65 -1.87
C VAL A 172 10.40 18.64 -1.28
N GLU A 173 10.73 19.61 -0.42
CA GLU A 173 12.02 19.66 0.26
C GLU A 173 12.25 18.42 1.15
N TYR A 174 11.23 18.02 1.92
CA TYR A 174 11.30 16.85 2.79
C TYR A 174 11.52 15.55 2.01
N MET A 175 10.75 15.36 0.93
CA MET A 175 10.86 14.20 0.04
C MET A 175 12.26 14.12 -0.59
N HIS A 176 12.76 15.21 -1.17
CA HIS A 176 14.10 15.23 -1.75
C HIS A 176 15.19 14.92 -0.71
N ALA A 177 15.08 15.46 0.51
CA ALA A 177 16.02 15.16 1.57
C ALA A 177 16.01 13.67 1.98
N ASP A 178 14.84 13.04 2.04
CA ASP A 178 14.69 11.59 2.32
C ASP A 178 15.30 10.74 1.19
N VAL A 179 14.95 11.04 -0.07
CA VAL A 179 15.46 10.34 -1.26
C VAL A 179 16.98 10.45 -1.35
N GLU A 180 17.54 11.65 -1.18
CA GLU A 180 19.00 11.85 -1.17
C GLU A 180 19.69 11.11 -0.02
N ALA A 181 19.05 11.03 1.15
CA ALA A 181 19.58 10.27 2.28
C ALA A 181 19.65 8.77 1.95
N ARG A 182 18.64 8.23 1.27
CA ARG A 182 18.60 6.84 0.80
C ARG A 182 19.66 6.58 -0.27
N ARG A 183 19.76 7.44 -1.30
CA ARG A 183 20.81 7.33 -2.34
C ARG A 183 22.21 7.31 -1.73
N ARG A 184 22.48 8.21 -0.77
CA ARG A 184 23.76 8.23 -0.05
C ARG A 184 24.02 6.94 0.73
N ALA A 185 23.00 6.34 1.34
CA ALA A 185 23.14 5.07 2.07
C ALA A 185 23.40 3.90 1.11
N GLU A 186 22.73 3.86 -0.04
CA GLU A 186 22.93 2.88 -1.10
C GLU A 186 24.34 2.97 -1.69
N ASP A 187 24.79 4.17 -2.06
CA ASP A 187 26.13 4.40 -2.58
C ASP A 187 27.21 3.95 -1.59
N GLN A 188 27.03 4.23 -0.29
CA GLN A 188 27.94 3.77 0.75
C GLN A 188 27.95 2.25 0.90
N PHE A 189 26.78 1.61 0.78
CA PHE A 189 26.66 0.15 0.81
C PHE A 189 27.38 -0.50 -0.38
N ILE A 190 27.17 0.02 -1.60
CA ILE A 190 27.83 -0.48 -2.82
C ILE A 190 29.35 -0.24 -2.73
N ALA A 191 29.79 0.94 -2.30
CA ALA A 191 31.22 1.21 -2.11
C ALA A 191 31.85 0.26 -1.07
N GLY A 192 31.14 -0.01 0.02
CA GLY A 192 31.55 -0.99 1.04
C GLY A 192 31.65 -2.42 0.49
N LEU A 193 30.70 -2.83 -0.35
CA LEU A 193 30.72 -4.12 -1.03
C LEU A 193 31.93 -4.23 -1.95
N VAL A 194 32.13 -3.28 -2.86
CA VAL A 194 33.27 -3.27 -3.81
C VAL A 194 34.62 -3.36 -3.09
N LEU A 195 34.79 -2.64 -1.97
CA LEU A 195 36.00 -2.72 -1.15
C LEU A 195 36.18 -4.07 -0.44
N SER A 196 35.08 -4.76 -0.11
CA SER A 196 35.11 -6.06 0.57
C SER A 196 35.29 -7.25 -0.37
N THR A 197 34.78 -7.18 -1.60
CA THR A 197 34.78 -8.29 -2.56
C THR A 197 36.01 -8.25 -3.48
N GLY A 198 36.72 -7.13 -3.56
CA GLY A 198 37.98 -7.01 -4.31
C GLY A 198 37.83 -7.10 -5.84
N GLU A 199 36.61 -7.15 -6.36
CA GLU A 199 36.32 -7.04 -7.80
C GLU A 199 35.84 -5.62 -8.11
N VAL A 200 36.58 -4.99 -9.03
CA VAL A 200 36.21 -3.74 -9.70
C VAL A 200 35.43 -4.14 -10.96
N PRO A 201 34.28 -3.52 -11.28
CA PRO A 201 33.59 -3.74 -12.55
C PRO A 201 34.44 -3.30 -13.75
#